data_AF-A0A7S3B8G9-F1
#
_entry.id   AF-A0A7S3B8G9-F1
#
_cell.length_a   1.000
_cell.length_b   1.000
_cell.length_c   1.000
_cell.angle_alpha   90.00
_cell.angle_beta   90.00
_cell.angle_gamma   90.00
#
_symmetry.space_group_name_H-M   'P 1'
#
loop_
_entity.id
_entity.type
_entity.pdbx_description
1 polymer ?
#
loop_
_entity_poly.entity_id
_entity_poly.type
_entity_poly.pdbx_seq_one_letter_code
_entity_poly.pdbx_strand_id
1 'polypeptide(L)'
;MRGNRDYPAVAAWLGAMSDRSAVQTVRSDDGTLVRLFSRVFGMSGGSAPTDESDAAFGGAAALEAGGKLIANREAVLGDILLHAGLGDQLTNTTARAVVDDALALVAHRLTTGGALDASSVTSHDESDASAAAATASAALSFLRARVSAPRDMSAAAAVQLRAACAAEAVTAYDRFGYS
;
A
#
# COMPACT_ATOMS: atom_id res chain seq x y z
N MET A 1 0.49 -7.70 23.92
CA MET A 1 1.63 -8.64 24.05
C MET A 1 2.69 -8.21 25.06
N ARG A 2 2.98 -6.91 25.25
CA ARG A 2 3.79 -6.45 26.39
C ARG A 2 3.07 -6.77 27.70
N GLY A 3 3.70 -7.53 28.60
CA GLY A 3 3.11 -7.93 29.89
C GLY A 3 2.18 -9.15 29.85
N ASN A 4 2.16 -9.94 28.77
CA ASN A 4 1.36 -11.17 28.74
C ASN A 4 2.02 -12.26 29.62
N ARG A 5 1.28 -12.79 30.61
CA ARG A 5 1.74 -13.84 31.54
C ARG A 5 1.98 -15.18 30.85
N ASP A 6 1.36 -15.41 29.70
CA ASP A 6 1.49 -16.68 28.97
C ASP A 6 2.83 -16.80 28.24
N TYR A 7 3.56 -15.68 28.05
CA TYR A 7 4.83 -15.65 27.31
C TYR A 7 5.90 -14.84 28.06
N PRO A 8 6.33 -15.30 29.25
CA PRO A 8 7.23 -14.55 30.13
C PRO A 8 8.60 -14.28 29.48
N ALA A 9 9.12 -15.24 28.70
CA ALA A 9 10.39 -15.08 27.99
C ALA A 9 10.33 -13.97 26.93
N VAL A 10 9.22 -13.88 26.19
CA VAL A 10 9.01 -12.84 25.17
C VAL A 10 8.84 -11.47 25.84
N ALA A 11 8.09 -11.40 26.94
CA ALA A 11 7.92 -10.16 27.69
C ALA A 11 9.25 -9.66 28.27
N ALA A 12 10.07 -10.55 28.85
CA ALA A 12 11.40 -10.22 29.36
C ALA A 12 12.34 -9.76 28.24
N TRP A 13 12.32 -10.44 27.09
CA TRP A 13 13.12 -10.06 25.93
C TRP A 13 12.71 -8.69 25.37
N LEU A 14 11.41 -8.41 25.25
CA LEU A 14 10.89 -7.11 24.81
C LEU A 14 11.27 -5.97 25.78
N GLY A 15 11.23 -6.24 27.09
CA GLY A 15 11.69 -5.29 28.11
C GLY A 15 13.20 -5.02 28.01
N ALA A 16 14.01 -6.08 27.91
CA ALA A 16 15.45 -5.94 27.72
C ALA A 16 15.81 -5.20 26.43
N MET A 17 15.00 -5.32 25.37
CA MET A 17 15.18 -4.57 24.13
C MET A 17 14.76 -3.10 24.25
N SER A 18 13.72 -2.77 25.04
CA SER A 18 13.32 -1.37 25.25
C SER A 18 14.34 -0.57 26.03
N ASP A 19 15.18 -1.23 26.83
CA ASP A 19 16.18 -0.58 27.68
C ASP A 19 17.52 -0.37 26.97
N ARG A 20 17.70 -0.90 25.75
CA ARG A 20 18.92 -0.72 24.96
C ARG A 20 18.91 0.66 24.29
N SER A 21 19.94 1.45 24.54
CA SER A 21 20.13 2.77 23.93
C SER A 21 20.05 2.73 22.40
N ALA A 22 20.66 1.73 21.75
CA ALA A 22 20.62 1.57 20.29
C ALA A 22 19.20 1.45 19.71
N VAL A 23 18.27 0.80 20.44
CA VAL A 23 16.86 0.67 20.03
C VAL A 23 16.09 1.96 20.31
N GLN A 24 16.40 2.63 21.44
CA GLN A 24 15.78 3.90 21.80
C GLN A 24 16.11 5.02 20.80
N THR A 25 17.35 5.07 20.30
CA THR A 25 17.80 6.08 19.33
C THR A 25 17.05 6.01 18.00
N VAL A 26 16.65 4.82 17.57
CA VAL A 26 16.02 4.59 16.25
C VAL A 26 14.52 4.29 16.37
N ARG A 27 13.94 4.45 17.56
CA ARG A 27 12.54 4.11 17.83
C ARG A 27 11.54 4.93 17.02
N SER A 28 11.91 6.14 16.61
CA SER A 28 11.09 7.03 15.77
C SER A 28 11.22 6.77 14.28
N ASP A 29 12.18 5.92 13.86
CA ASP A 29 12.43 5.57 12.47
C ASP A 29 12.22 4.07 12.29
N ASP A 30 11.01 3.71 11.89
CA ASP A 30 10.59 2.33 11.68
C ASP A 30 11.47 1.60 10.65
N GLY A 31 11.98 2.32 9.63
CA GLY A 31 12.85 1.75 8.61
C GLY A 31 14.20 1.33 9.19
N THR A 32 14.81 2.20 10.00
CA THR A 32 16.08 1.90 10.68
C THR A 32 15.91 0.80 11.72
N LEU A 33 14.79 0.79 12.44
CA LEU A 33 14.47 -0.25 13.42
C LEU A 33 14.35 -1.64 12.75
N VAL A 34 13.64 -1.74 11.62
CA VAL A 34 13.50 -3.00 10.85
C VAL A 34 14.86 -3.49 10.33
N ARG A 35 15.74 -2.60 9.84
CA ARG A 35 17.10 -2.96 9.40
C ARG A 35 17.94 -3.51 10.55
N LEU A 36 17.87 -2.87 11.72
CA LEU A 36 18.61 -3.28 12.90
C LEU A 36 18.18 -4.68 13.35
N PHE A 37 16.88 -4.96 13.38
CA PHE A 37 16.38 -6.30 13.69
C PHE A 37 16.76 -7.34 12.64
N SER A 38 16.65 -7.00 11.36
CA SER A 38 17.04 -7.90 10.26
C SER A 38 18.52 -8.29 10.35
N ARG A 39 19.39 -7.33 10.68
CA ARG A 39 20.82 -7.57 10.89
C ARG A 39 21.10 -8.44 12.12
N VAL A 40 20.44 -8.17 13.25
CA VAL A 40 20.63 -8.94 14.50
C VAL A 40 20.19 -10.39 14.35
N PHE A 41 19.11 -10.64 13.61
CA PHE A 41 18.58 -11.98 13.41
C PHE A 41 19.13 -12.71 12.18
N GLY A 42 20.13 -12.14 11.50
CA GLY A 42 20.71 -12.75 10.29
C GLY A 42 19.71 -12.88 9.14
N MET A 43 18.64 -12.08 9.14
CA MET A 43 17.64 -12.06 8.07
C MET A 43 18.17 -11.24 6.90
N SER A 44 18.95 -11.88 6.02
CA SER A 44 19.33 -11.31 4.73
C SER A 44 18.15 -11.38 3.77
N GLY A 45 17.30 -10.34 3.77
CA GLY A 45 16.13 -10.28 2.89
C GLY A 45 14.99 -9.37 3.35
N GLY A 46 15.07 -8.84 4.59
CA GLY A 46 14.25 -7.72 4.99
C GLY A 46 14.74 -6.45 4.29
N SER A 47 14.41 -6.30 3.01
CA SER A 47 14.46 -4.97 2.40
C SER A 47 13.65 -4.07 3.32
N ALA A 48 14.32 -3.10 3.94
CA ALA A 48 13.61 -1.91 4.39
C ALA A 48 12.68 -1.47 3.25
N PRO A 49 11.50 -0.91 3.53
CA PRO A 49 10.73 -0.28 2.46
C PRO A 49 11.70 0.63 1.72
N THR A 50 12.06 0.24 0.50
CA THR A 50 12.76 1.12 -0.43
C THR A 50 11.89 2.36 -0.46
N ASP A 51 12.47 3.53 -0.22
CA ASP A 51 11.74 4.80 -0.32
C ASP A 51 10.90 4.72 -1.59
N GLU A 52 9.58 4.60 -1.39
CA GLU A 52 8.62 4.29 -2.46
C GLU A 52 8.53 5.43 -3.48
N SER A 53 9.24 6.54 -3.21
CA SER A 53 9.38 7.72 -4.03
C SER A 53 10.23 7.54 -5.29
N ASP A 54 11.10 6.51 -5.37
CA ASP A 54 12.00 6.29 -6.51
C ASP A 54 11.69 5.00 -7.31
N ALA A 55 10.46 4.50 -7.23
CA ALA A 55 10.07 3.33 -8.01
C ALA A 55 10.04 3.67 -9.52
N ALA A 56 11.05 3.18 -10.26
CA ALA A 56 11.03 3.17 -11.72
C ALA A 56 10.02 2.11 -12.22
N PHE A 57 8.81 2.58 -12.54
CA PHE A 57 7.76 1.74 -13.12
C PHE A 57 8.05 1.38 -14.59
N GLY A 58 7.36 0.39 -15.15
CA GLY A 58 7.54 -0.07 -16.54
C GLY A 58 8.61 -1.17 -16.74
N GLY A 59 9.33 -1.56 -15.70
CA GLY A 59 10.22 -2.73 -15.72
C GLY A 59 9.48 -4.08 -15.66
N ALA A 60 10.20 -5.19 -15.84
CA ALA A 60 9.61 -6.54 -15.85
C ALA A 60 8.77 -6.88 -14.58
N ALA A 61 9.23 -6.45 -13.40
CA ALA A 61 8.50 -6.66 -12.15
C ALA A 61 7.20 -5.82 -12.07
N ALA A 62 7.22 -4.60 -12.61
CA ALA A 62 6.03 -3.75 -12.68
C ALA A 62 5.02 -4.30 -13.70
N LEU A 63 5.50 -4.83 -14.83
CA LEU A 63 4.65 -5.50 -15.82
C LEU A 63 4.01 -6.79 -15.28
N GLU A 64 4.73 -7.59 -14.48
CA GLU A 64 4.13 -8.74 -13.79
C GLU A 64 2.99 -8.28 -12.86
N ALA A 65 3.26 -7.28 -12.02
CA ALA A 65 2.28 -6.74 -11.09
C ALA A 65 1.04 -6.19 -11.81
N GLY A 66 1.25 -5.36 -12.84
CA GLY A 66 0.18 -4.77 -13.65
C GLY A 66 -0.63 -5.84 -14.39
N GLY A 67 0.04 -6.81 -15.02
CA GLY A 67 -0.63 -7.91 -15.71
C GLY A 67 -1.49 -8.76 -14.78
N LYS A 68 -1.00 -9.07 -13.57
CA LYS A 68 -1.78 -9.81 -12.56
C LYS A 68 -2.95 -9.01 -12.01
N LEU A 69 -2.77 -7.71 -11.80
CA LEU A 69 -3.84 -6.83 -11.35
C LEU A 69 -4.96 -6.75 -12.40
N ILE A 70 -4.60 -6.58 -13.67
CA ILE A 70 -5.57 -6.55 -14.78
C ILE A 70 -6.31 -7.88 -14.89
N ALA A 71 -5.60 -9.00 -14.82
CA ALA A 71 -6.19 -10.33 -14.93
C ALA A 71 -7.17 -10.66 -13.78
N ASN A 72 -6.96 -10.09 -12.59
CA ASN A 72 -7.77 -10.37 -11.39
C ASN A 72 -8.58 -9.16 -10.90
N ARG A 73 -8.77 -8.14 -11.76
CA ARG A 73 -9.33 -6.84 -11.38
C ARG A 73 -10.67 -6.95 -10.66
N GLU A 74 -11.60 -7.75 -11.20
CA GLU A 74 -12.93 -7.95 -10.61
C GLU A 74 -12.88 -8.61 -9.22
N ALA A 75 -12.00 -9.59 -9.02
CA ALA A 75 -11.83 -10.23 -7.73
C ALA A 75 -11.23 -9.28 -6.69
N VAL A 76 -10.23 -8.47 -7.10
CA VAL A 76 -9.62 -7.45 -6.25
C VAL A 76 -10.62 -6.36 -5.88
N LEU A 77 -11.40 -5.87 -6.85
CA LEU A 77 -12.47 -4.91 -6.64
C LEU A 77 -13.51 -5.43 -5.63
N GLY A 78 -13.94 -6.69 -5.79
CA GLY A 78 -14.85 -7.34 -4.85
C GLY A 78 -14.27 -7.45 -3.43
N ASP A 79 -13.01 -7.87 -3.30
CA ASP A 79 -12.32 -7.99 -2.01
C ASP A 79 -12.22 -6.63 -1.29
N ILE A 80 -11.88 -5.57 -2.04
CA ILE A 80 -11.80 -4.20 -1.53
C ILE A 80 -13.18 -3.73 -1.04
N LEU A 81 -14.22 -3.85 -1.87
CA LEU A 81 -15.56 -3.37 -1.52
C LEU A 81 -16.12 -4.08 -0.27
N LEU A 82 -15.74 -5.34 -0.04
CA LEU A 82 -16.18 -6.13 1.12
C LEU A 82 -15.35 -5.87 2.38
N HIS A 83 -14.05 -5.57 2.26
CA HIS A 83 -13.12 -5.65 3.39
C HIS A 83 -12.31 -4.37 3.67
N ALA A 84 -12.29 -3.39 2.76
CA ALA A 84 -11.53 -2.15 2.96
C ALA A 84 -12.20 -1.17 3.94
N GLY A 85 -13.43 -1.46 4.40
CA GLY A 85 -14.14 -0.59 5.34
C GLY A 85 -14.44 0.79 4.74
N LEU A 86 -14.78 0.83 3.45
CA LEU A 86 -15.18 2.06 2.76
C LEU A 86 -16.48 2.53 3.43
N GLY A 87 -16.44 3.66 4.13
CA GLY A 87 -17.61 4.15 4.89
C GLY A 87 -18.80 4.51 3.98
N ASP A 88 -19.95 4.84 4.58
CA ASP A 88 -21.20 5.16 3.86
C ASP A 88 -21.21 6.56 3.21
N GLN A 89 -20.04 7.12 2.90
CA GLN A 89 -19.91 8.47 2.32
C GLN A 89 -20.29 8.53 0.84
N LEU A 90 -20.24 7.39 0.14
CA LEU A 90 -20.62 7.25 -1.25
C LEU A 90 -21.66 6.13 -1.40
N THR A 91 -22.50 6.24 -2.43
CA THR A 91 -23.36 5.10 -2.82
C THR A 91 -22.48 3.91 -3.23
N ASN A 92 -22.98 2.68 -3.06
CA ASN A 92 -22.22 1.47 -3.42
C ASN A 92 -21.77 1.49 -4.89
N THR A 93 -22.61 2.01 -5.79
CA THR A 93 -22.30 2.17 -7.22
C THR A 93 -21.19 3.18 -7.45
N THR A 94 -21.21 4.32 -6.76
CA THR A 94 -20.16 5.34 -6.88
C THR A 94 -18.85 4.84 -6.28
N ALA A 95 -18.89 4.23 -5.09
CA ALA A 95 -17.70 3.65 -4.46
C ALA A 95 -17.05 2.58 -5.36
N ARG A 96 -17.85 1.71 -6.00
CA ARG A 96 -17.35 0.73 -6.96
C ARG A 96 -16.65 1.40 -8.15
N ALA A 97 -17.23 2.45 -8.72
CA ALA A 97 -16.62 3.19 -9.83
C ALA A 97 -15.28 3.83 -9.42
N VAL A 98 -15.25 4.52 -8.28
CA VAL A 98 -14.03 5.15 -7.74
C VAL A 98 -12.91 4.12 -7.53
N VAL A 99 -13.23 2.97 -6.92
CA VAL A 99 -12.23 1.92 -6.70
C VAL A 99 -11.75 1.35 -8.01
N ASP A 100 -12.65 1.10 -8.97
CA ASP A 100 -12.28 0.56 -10.26
C ASP A 100 -11.36 1.52 -11.05
N ASP A 101 -11.67 2.82 -11.05
CA ASP A 101 -10.82 3.86 -11.63
C ASP A 101 -9.44 3.90 -10.96
N ALA A 102 -9.39 3.84 -9.62
CA ALA A 102 -8.13 3.80 -8.88
C ALA A 102 -7.28 2.57 -9.24
N LEU A 103 -7.89 1.40 -9.40
CA LEU A 103 -7.18 0.19 -9.87
C LEU A 103 -6.69 0.32 -11.31
N ALA A 104 -7.46 0.98 -12.19
CA ALA A 104 -7.05 1.30 -13.55
C ALA A 104 -5.80 2.18 -13.59
N LEU A 105 -5.77 3.22 -12.75
CA LEU A 105 -4.66 4.15 -12.65
C LEU A 105 -3.38 3.44 -12.15
N VAL A 106 -3.50 2.59 -11.14
CA VAL A 106 -2.39 1.74 -10.67
C VAL A 106 -1.88 0.82 -11.78
N ALA A 107 -2.80 0.13 -12.48
CA ALA A 107 -2.43 -0.77 -13.58
C ALA A 107 -1.74 -0.01 -14.74
N HIS A 108 -2.22 1.19 -15.05
CA HIS A 108 -1.61 2.05 -16.06
C HIS A 108 -0.19 2.46 -15.65
N ARG A 109 -0.01 2.95 -14.41
CA ARG A 109 1.31 3.37 -13.91
C ARG A 109 2.31 2.22 -13.97
N LEU A 110 1.90 1.03 -13.54
CA LEU A 110 2.74 -0.17 -13.56
C LEU A 110 3.17 -0.58 -14.97
N THR A 111 2.29 -0.44 -15.96
CA THR A 111 2.55 -0.90 -17.34
C THR A 111 3.27 0.12 -18.20
N THR A 112 2.97 1.42 -18.05
CA THR A 112 3.50 2.49 -18.91
C THR A 112 4.68 3.23 -18.30
N GLY A 113 4.90 3.10 -16.99
CA GLY A 113 5.95 3.82 -16.28
C GLY A 113 5.58 5.24 -15.85
N GLY A 114 4.44 5.78 -16.33
CA GLY A 114 4.06 7.18 -16.15
C GLY A 114 2.78 7.37 -15.33
N ALA A 115 2.68 8.54 -14.69
CA ALA A 115 1.42 9.03 -14.13
C ALA A 115 0.48 9.48 -15.26
N LEU A 116 -0.81 9.15 -15.16
CA LEU A 116 -1.82 9.77 -16.02
C LEU A 116 -2.16 11.16 -15.51
N ASP A 117 -2.31 12.09 -16.46
CA ASP A 117 -2.73 13.45 -16.18
C ASP A 117 -4.15 13.44 -15.57
N ALA A 118 -4.29 14.15 -14.47
CA ALA A 118 -5.32 13.90 -13.46
C ALA A 118 -6.75 14.15 -13.97
N SER A 119 -6.90 15.05 -14.93
CA SER A 119 -8.18 15.48 -15.51
C SER A 119 -8.81 14.50 -16.50
N SER A 120 -8.09 13.44 -16.91
CA SER A 120 -8.49 12.61 -18.06
C SER A 120 -9.28 11.34 -17.70
N VAL A 121 -9.34 10.95 -16.42
CA VAL A 121 -9.84 9.62 -16.03
C VAL A 121 -11.08 9.65 -15.13
N THR A 122 -11.31 10.71 -14.35
CA THR A 122 -12.38 10.72 -13.34
C THR A 122 -13.55 11.61 -13.76
N SER A 123 -14.72 11.00 -13.99
CA SER A 123 -15.97 11.70 -14.35
C SER A 123 -16.88 11.97 -13.14
N HIS A 124 -16.32 12.24 -11.96
CA HIS A 124 -17.09 12.33 -10.72
C HIS A 124 -17.57 13.76 -10.47
N ASP A 125 -18.78 13.89 -9.92
CA ASP A 125 -19.34 15.19 -9.52
C ASP A 125 -18.44 15.86 -8.46
N GLU A 126 -18.22 17.16 -8.63
CA GLU A 126 -17.31 17.97 -7.82
C GLU A 126 -17.74 18.01 -6.33
N SER A 127 -19.02 17.75 -6.04
CA SER A 127 -19.55 17.70 -4.66
C SER A 127 -19.03 16.52 -3.84
N ASP A 128 -18.66 15.41 -4.51
CA ASP A 128 -18.27 14.14 -3.87
C ASP A 128 -16.76 13.88 -3.95
N ALA A 129 -16.02 14.83 -4.53
CA ALA A 129 -14.56 14.91 -4.64
C ALA A 129 -13.80 14.33 -3.44
N SER A 130 -14.08 14.85 -2.25
CA SER A 130 -13.39 14.47 -1.02
C SER A 130 -13.65 13.03 -0.61
N ALA A 131 -14.91 12.59 -0.73
CA ALA A 131 -15.32 11.23 -0.42
C ALA A 131 -14.74 10.24 -1.43
N ALA A 132 -14.65 10.61 -2.71
CA ALA A 132 -14.00 9.84 -3.75
C ALA A 132 -12.49 9.70 -3.50
N ALA A 133 -11.79 10.78 -3.17
CA ALA A 133 -10.37 10.74 -2.81
C ALA A 133 -10.10 9.84 -1.60
N ALA A 134 -10.91 9.97 -0.55
CA ALA A 134 -10.81 9.15 0.65
C ALA A 134 -11.07 7.66 0.34
N THR A 135 -12.08 7.37 -0.46
CA THR A 135 -12.43 6.00 -0.89
C THR A 135 -11.31 5.38 -1.71
N ALA A 136 -10.77 6.10 -2.69
CA ALA A 136 -9.62 5.65 -3.49
C ALA A 136 -8.39 5.40 -2.59
N SER A 137 -8.07 6.34 -1.69
CA SER A 137 -6.93 6.22 -0.77
C SER A 137 -7.07 5.02 0.18
N ALA A 138 -8.27 4.79 0.72
CA ALA A 138 -8.56 3.65 1.58
C ALA A 138 -8.43 2.32 0.83
N ALA A 139 -9.01 2.24 -0.38
CA ALA A 139 -8.92 1.07 -1.24
C ALA A 139 -7.47 0.72 -1.61
N LEU A 140 -6.68 1.71 -2.00
CA LEU A 140 -5.27 1.53 -2.36
C LEU A 140 -4.41 1.14 -1.15
N SER A 141 -4.70 1.72 0.02
CA SER A 141 -4.06 1.33 1.28
C SER A 141 -4.37 -0.12 1.66
N PHE A 142 -5.62 -0.55 1.49
CA PHE A 142 -6.03 -1.94 1.70
C PHE A 142 -5.30 -2.88 0.75
N LEU A 143 -5.29 -2.59 -0.56
CA LEU A 143 -4.61 -3.43 -1.55
C LEU A 143 -3.11 -3.57 -1.26
N ARG A 144 -2.47 -2.47 -0.87
CA ARG A 144 -1.06 -2.43 -0.45
C ARG A 144 -0.78 -3.36 0.72
N ALA A 145 -1.66 -3.40 1.72
CA ALA A 145 -1.55 -4.30 2.87
C ALA A 145 -1.88 -5.76 2.53
N ARG A 146 -2.75 -5.98 1.54
CA ARG A 146 -3.25 -7.31 1.17
C ARG A 146 -2.28 -8.12 0.32
N VAL A 147 -1.50 -7.47 -0.55
CA VAL A 147 -0.61 -8.17 -1.47
C VAL A 147 0.49 -8.91 -0.72
N SER A 148 0.72 -10.18 -1.08
CA SER A 148 1.73 -11.02 -0.46
C SER A 148 2.62 -11.72 -1.49
N ALA A 149 3.89 -11.89 -1.14
CA ALA A 149 4.84 -12.71 -1.90
C ALA A 149 5.26 -13.91 -1.03
N PRO A 150 5.47 -15.11 -1.61
CA PRO A 150 5.41 -15.44 -3.04
C PRO A 150 4.02 -15.87 -3.55
N ARG A 151 3.00 -15.87 -2.68
CA ARG A 151 1.67 -16.44 -2.99
C ARG A 151 1.00 -15.77 -4.19
N ASP A 152 0.96 -14.44 -4.22
CA ASP A 152 0.21 -13.70 -5.24
C ASP A 152 1.13 -13.32 -6.41
N MET A 153 2.36 -12.91 -6.09
CA MET A 153 3.37 -12.51 -7.07
C MET A 153 4.80 -12.60 -6.56
N SER A 154 5.76 -12.36 -7.45
CA SER A 154 7.17 -12.25 -7.05
C SER A 154 7.38 -11.14 -6.03
N ALA A 155 8.42 -11.25 -5.20
CA ALA A 155 8.72 -10.23 -4.18
C ALA A 155 8.96 -8.85 -4.83
N ALA A 156 9.63 -8.82 -5.99
CA ALA A 156 9.87 -7.59 -6.74
C ALA A 156 8.56 -7.00 -7.28
N ALA A 157 7.65 -7.82 -7.83
CA ALA A 157 6.35 -7.36 -8.29
C ALA A 157 5.48 -6.82 -7.15
N ALA A 158 5.51 -7.47 -5.98
CA ALA A 158 4.77 -7.00 -4.80
C ALA A 158 5.28 -5.63 -4.33
N VAL A 159 6.60 -5.39 -4.35
CA VAL A 159 7.17 -4.06 -4.05
C VAL A 159 6.69 -3.02 -5.05
N GLN A 160 6.70 -3.32 -6.34
CA GLN A 160 6.23 -2.42 -7.40
C GLN A 160 4.74 -2.09 -7.26
N LEU A 161 3.89 -3.09 -6.97
CA LEU A 161 2.47 -2.86 -6.73
C LEU A 161 2.23 -1.93 -5.54
N ARG A 162 2.91 -2.19 -4.41
CA ARG A 162 2.78 -1.36 -3.21
C ARG A 162 3.22 0.07 -3.45
N ALA A 163 4.32 0.27 -4.18
CA ALA A 163 4.80 1.59 -4.55
C ALA A 163 3.81 2.31 -5.49
N ALA A 164 3.24 1.62 -6.48
CA ALA A 164 2.23 2.19 -7.37
C ALA A 164 0.95 2.59 -6.62
N CYS A 165 0.46 1.75 -5.70
CA CYS A 165 -0.66 2.10 -4.83
C CYS A 165 -0.37 3.31 -3.95
N ALA A 166 0.85 3.41 -3.40
CA ALA A 166 1.26 4.55 -2.59
C ALA A 166 1.29 5.85 -3.41
N ALA A 167 1.90 5.82 -4.60
CA ALA A 167 1.98 6.96 -5.50
C ALA A 167 0.58 7.45 -5.93
N GLU A 168 -0.32 6.52 -6.30
CA GLU A 168 -1.68 6.87 -6.71
C GLU A 168 -2.52 7.41 -5.54
N ALA A 169 -2.35 6.87 -4.33
CA ALA A 169 -3.04 7.36 -3.14
C ALA A 169 -2.65 8.80 -2.79
N VAL A 170 -1.38 9.17 -2.94
CA VAL A 170 -0.91 10.56 -2.75
C VAL A 170 -1.57 11.49 -3.76
N THR A 171 -1.62 11.09 -5.03
CA THR A 171 -2.22 11.92 -6.10
C THR A 171 -3.75 11.92 -6.09
N ALA A 172 -4.41 11.12 -5.25
CA ALA A 172 -5.86 11.01 -5.24
C ALA A 172 -6.52 12.35 -4.89
N TYR A 173 -6.04 13.05 -3.86
CA TYR A 173 -6.62 14.34 -3.45
C TYR A 173 -6.44 15.44 -4.50
N ASP A 174 -5.29 15.47 -5.17
CA ASP A 174 -5.03 16.39 -6.27
C ASP A 174 -5.95 16.09 -7.47
N ARG A 175 -6.23 14.81 -7.73
CA ARG A 175 -7.05 14.36 -8.86
C ARG A 175 -8.54 14.56 -8.65
N PHE A 176 -9.04 14.36 -7.44
CA PHE A 176 -10.46 14.50 -7.14
C PHE A 176 -10.88 15.93 -6.77
N GLY A 177 -9.98 16.93 -6.81
CA GLY A 177 -10.40 18.34 -6.89
C GLY A 177 -10.29 19.17 -5.61
N TYR A 178 -9.27 18.96 -4.78
CA TYR A 178 -8.85 20.01 -3.84
C TYR A 178 -7.86 20.95 -4.53
N SER A 179 -8.34 22.09 -5.03
CA SER A 179 -7.54 23.28 -5.37
C SER A 179 -7.80 24.42 -4.40
#